data_AF-A0A957EIS0-F1
#
_entry.id   AF-A0A957EIS0-F1
#
_cell.length_a   1.000
_cell.length_b   1.000
_cell.length_c   1.000
_cell.angle_alpha   90.00
_cell.angle_beta   90.00
_cell.angle_gamma   90.00
#
_symmetry.space_group_name_H-M   'P 1'
#
loop_
_entity.id
_entity.type
_entity.pdbx_description
1 polymer ?
#
loop_
_entity_poly.entity_id
_entity_poly.type
_entity_poly.pdbx_seq_one_letter_code
_entity_poly.pdbx_strand_id
1 'polypeptide(L)' 'MPEMPTSAILRLLQTGTMEVEGLLPWSSNYSFLVRICNEQGADTPLEFEAVYKPQQGERPLWDF' A
#
# COMPACT_ATOMS: atom_id res chain seq x y z
N MET A 1 -9.06 -9.66 12.13
CA MET A 1 -7.65 -9.79 11.72
C MET A 1 -6.79 -9.77 12.97
N PRO A 2 -5.76 -10.62 13.09
CA PRO A 2 -4.81 -10.51 14.19
C PRO A 2 -4.19 -9.11 14.22
N GLU A 3 -3.97 -8.57 15.40
CA GLU A 3 -3.29 -7.29 15.57
C GLU A 3 -1.83 -7.47 15.15
N MET A 4 -1.41 -6.79 14.08
CA MET A 4 -0.02 -6.78 13.65
C MET A 4 0.71 -5.63 14.31
N PRO A 5 1.93 -5.86 14.85
CA PRO A 5 2.72 -4.78 15.41
C PRO A 5 3.07 -3.77 14.30
N THR A 6 3.04 -2.49 14.63
CA THR A 6 3.32 -1.39 13.68
C THR A 6 4.65 -1.57 12.94
N SER A 7 5.67 -2.11 13.63
CA SER A 7 6.98 -2.41 13.03
C SER A 7 6.91 -3.45 11.91
N ALA A 8 6.07 -4.48 12.06
CA ALA A 8 5.84 -5.48 11.01
C ALA A 8 5.11 -4.87 9.82
N ILE A 9 4.10 -4.02 10.06
CA ILE A 9 3.38 -3.30 9.01
C ILE A 9 4.34 -2.43 8.21
N LEU A 10 5.16 -1.61 8.89
CA LEU A 10 6.14 -0.73 8.23
C LEU A 10 7.16 -1.52 7.41
N ARG A 11 7.65 -2.66 7.92
CA ARG A 11 8.55 -3.54 7.16
C ARG A 11 7.87 -4.06 5.90
N LEU A 12 6.61 -4.47 5.99
CA LEU A 12 5.87 -4.97 4.83
C LEU A 12 5.60 -3.87 3.79
N LEU A 13 5.24 -2.67 4.22
CA LEU A 13 5.06 -1.52 3.32
C LEU A 13 6.36 -1.19 2.55
N GLN A 14 7.52 -1.46 3.13
CA GLN A 14 8.83 -1.17 2.52
C GLN A 14 9.35 -2.27 1.61
N THR A 15 9.06 -3.54 1.91
CA THR A 15 9.74 -4.70 1.29
C THR A 15 8.80 -5.73 0.69
N GLY A 16 7.51 -5.67 1.00
CA GLY A 16 6.51 -6.60 0.49
C GLY A 16 6.27 -6.42 -1.00
N THR A 17 5.77 -7.49 -1.63
CA THR A 17 5.28 -7.44 -3.00
C THR A 17 3.92 -6.77 -3.01
N MET A 18 3.68 -5.87 -3.96
CA MET A 18 2.45 -5.10 -4.09
C MET A 18 1.72 -5.47 -5.39
N GLU A 19 0.43 -5.74 -5.28
CA GLU A 19 -0.49 -5.94 -6.40
C GLU A 19 -1.57 -4.85 -6.39
N VAL A 20 -1.87 -4.28 -7.56
CA VAL A 20 -2.91 -3.24 -7.69
C VAL A 20 -4.27 -3.91 -7.91
N GLU A 21 -5.19 -3.70 -6.97
CA GLU A 21 -6.55 -4.24 -7.04
C GLU A 21 -7.50 -3.28 -7.77
N GLY A 22 -7.28 -1.96 -7.65
CA GLY A 22 -8.10 -0.99 -8.36
C GLY A 22 -7.84 0.46 -7.99
N LEU A 23 -8.53 1.37 -8.69
CA LEU A 23 -8.54 2.80 -8.39
C LEU A 23 -9.57 3.09 -7.30
N LEU A 24 -9.18 3.86 -6.28
CA LEU A 24 -10.11 4.39 -5.30
C LEU A 24 -10.87 5.59 -5.89
N PRO A 25 -12.22 5.51 -6.02
CA PRO A 25 -13.00 6.63 -6.54
C PRO A 25 -12.98 7.82 -5.55
N TRP A 26 -13.21 9.03 -6.08
CA TRP A 26 -13.33 10.29 -5.33
C TRP A 26 -12.07 10.77 -4.59
N SER A 27 -10.87 10.36 -5.01
CA SER A 27 -9.61 10.95 -4.55
C SER A 27 -9.19 12.15 -5.40
N SER A 28 -8.58 13.17 -4.79
CA SER A 28 -8.09 14.37 -5.49
C SER A 28 -6.89 14.09 -6.41
N ASN A 29 -6.19 12.98 -6.21
CA ASN A 29 -5.07 12.49 -7.02
C ASN A 29 -5.23 10.99 -7.24
N TYR A 30 -4.41 10.38 -8.10
CA TYR A 30 -4.42 8.93 -8.28
C TYR A 30 -4.15 8.22 -6.95
N SER A 31 -5.12 7.39 -6.55
CA SER A 31 -5.06 6.60 -5.32
C SER A 31 -5.57 5.22 -5.64
N PHE A 32 -4.79 4.20 -5.29
CA PHE A 32 -5.08 2.82 -5.63
C PHE A 32 -5.27 2.01 -4.35
N LEU A 33 -6.24 1.09 -4.41
CA LEU A 33 -6.28 -0.03 -3.49
C LEU A 33 -5.22 -1.02 -3.95
N VAL A 34 -4.32 -1.39 -3.04
CA VAL A 34 -3.28 -2.38 -3.31
C VAL A 34 -3.29 -3.45 -2.24
N ARG A 35 -2.97 -4.67 -2.64
CA ARG A 35 -2.70 -5.77 -1.73
C ARG A 35 -1.20 -5.93 -1.57
N ILE A 36 -0.73 -5.97 -0.34
CA ILE A 36 0.69 -6.13 0.00
C ILE A 36 0.87 -7.47 0.69
N CYS A 37 1.81 -8.26 0.19
CA CYS A 37 2.15 -9.57 0.72
C CYS A 37 3.63 -9.61 1.12
N ASN A 38 3.96 -10.39 2.14
CA ASN A 38 5.36 -10.72 2.43
C ASN A 38 5.96 -11.65 1.38
N GLU A 39 7.29 -11.80 1.42
CA GLU A 39 8.03 -12.66 0.50
C GLU A 39 7.45 -14.08 0.46
N GLN A 40 7.36 -14.65 -0.74
CA GLN A 40 6.96 -16.04 -0.92
C GLN A 40 7.94 -16.97 -0.17
N GLY A 41 7.41 -17.78 0.75
CA GLY A 41 8.20 -18.71 1.56
C GLY A 41 8.49 -18.26 2.99
N ALA A 42 7.94 -17.14 3.45
CA ALA A 42 7.99 -16.77 4.87
C ALA A 42 7.25 -17.80 5.75
N ASP A 43 7.75 -18.03 6.97
CA ASP A 43 7.16 -18.97 7.95
C ASP A 43 5.68 -18.69 8.26
N THR A 44 5.26 -17.43 8.12
CA THR A 44 3.86 -17.03 8.26
C THR A 44 3.52 -16.08 7.13
N PRO A 45 2.58 -16.42 6.23
CA PRO A 45 2.13 -15.50 5.21
C PRO A 45 1.42 -14.31 5.87
N LEU A 46 1.82 -13.11 5.47
CA LEU A 46 1.22 -11.85 5.93
C LEU A 46 0.72 -11.09 4.71
N GLU A 47 -0.54 -10.69 4.75
CA GLU A 47 -1.17 -9.88 3.70
C GLU A 47 -2.07 -8.81 4.32
N PHE A 48 -2.11 -7.63 3.68
CA PHE A 48 -3.07 -6.59 4.00
C PHE A 48 -3.32 -5.64 2.82
N GLU A 49 -4.45 -4.95 2.88
CA GLU A 49 -4.82 -3.88 1.94
C GLU A 49 -4.20 -2.55 2.36
N ALA A 50 -3.67 -1.80 1.40
CA ALA A 50 -3.11 -0.47 1.62
C ALA A 50 -3.57 0.52 0.54
N VAL A 51 -3.36 1.81 0.83
CA VAL A 51 -3.56 2.89 -0.13
C VAL A 51 -2.22 3.24 -0.75
N TYR A 52 -2.09 3.07 -2.06
CA TYR A 52 -0.92 3.49 -2.82
C TYR A 52 -1.19 4.80 -3.56
N LYS A 53 -0.30 5.77 -3.40
CA LYS A 53 -0.27 7.01 -4.17
C LYS A 53 1.07 7.07 -4.93
N PRO A 54 1.07 6.96 -6.26
CA PRO A 54 2.30 7.10 -7.03
C PRO A 54 2.78 8.55 -6.99
N GLN A 55 4.09 8.73 -6.93
CA GLN A 55 4.71 10.05 -7.01
C GLN A 55 4.46 10.72 -8.39
N GLN A 56 4.36 9.93 -9.45
CA GLN A 56 4.03 10.42 -10.79
C GLN A 56 2.51 10.53 -10.95
N GLY A 57 2.02 11.70 -11.34
CA GLY A 57 0.59 11.98 -11.47
C GLY A 57 -0.02 12.67 -10.26
N GLU A 58 0.79 13.00 -9.25
CA GLU A 58 0.40 14.01 -8.27
C GLU A 58 0.33 15.36 -9.00
N ARG A 59 -0.87 15.94 -9.11
CA ARG A 59 -0.95 17.37 -9.38
C ARG A 59 -0.50 18.07 -8.12
N PRO A 60 0.61 18.85 -8.13
CA PRO A 60 0.90 19.73 -7.02
C PRO A 60 -0.34 20.60 -6.82
N LEU A 61 -0.87 20.59 -5.61
CA LEU A 61 -1.93 21.51 -5.23
C LEU A 61 -1.36 22.91 -5.50
N TRP A 62 -2.00 23.65 -6.40
CA TRP A 62 -1.63 25.05 -6.60
C TRP A 62 -1.75 25.74 -5.24
N ASP A 63 -0.72 26.51 -4.92
CA ASP A 63 -0.46 27.28 -3.69
C ASP A 63 0.50 26.62 -2.68
N PHE A 64 1.75 26.40 -3.10
CA PHE A 64 2.96 26.71 -2.31
C PHE A 64 4.05 27.29 -3.22
#